data_AF-A0A7S0IWA8-F1
#
_entry.id   AF-A0A7S0IWA8-F1
#
_cell.length_a   1.000
_cell.length_b   1.000
_cell.length_c   1.000
_cell.angle_alpha   90.00
_cell.angle_beta   90.00
_cell.angle_gamma   90.00
#
_symmetry.space_group_name_H-M   'P 1'
#
loop_
_entity.id
_entity.type
_entity.pdbx_description
1 polymer ?
#
loop_
_entity_poly.entity_id
_entity_poly.type
_entity_poly.pdbx_seq_one_letter_code
_entity_poly.pdbx_strand_id
1 'polypeptide(L)'
;PEGLSTEAAPVLFLLATHGEGEPTDNALAFHKALGSEELALAMADVRFAAFGLGNKQYEHFNSMGKWIDARMAELGAQRICELGLGDDDEDINGDFEKWREALWQRLAPADDKERLGPP
;
A
#
# COMPACT_ATOMS: atom_id res chain seq x y z
N PRO A 1 -7.09 -10.35 -7.87
CA PRO A 1 -7.84 -9.08 -7.85
C PRO A 1 -9.35 -9.22 -8.15
N GLU A 2 -9.87 -10.43 -8.39
CA GLU A 2 -11.32 -10.63 -8.49
C GLU A 2 -12.04 -10.07 -7.25
N GLY A 3 -13.08 -9.27 -7.47
CA GLY A 3 -13.83 -8.59 -6.40
C GLY A 3 -13.20 -7.32 -5.83
N LEU A 4 -11.92 -7.03 -6.13
CA LEU A 4 -11.23 -5.86 -5.58
C LEU A 4 -11.92 -4.54 -5.96
N SER A 5 -12.44 -4.43 -7.18
CA SER A 5 -13.15 -3.25 -7.67
C SER A 5 -14.51 -3.00 -7.00
N THR A 6 -15.02 -3.97 -6.26
CA THR A 6 -16.33 -3.90 -5.57
C THR A 6 -16.19 -3.82 -4.06
N GLU A 7 -14.96 -3.74 -3.54
CA GLU A 7 -14.71 -3.74 -2.11
C GLU A 7 -15.14 -2.41 -1.48
N ALA A 8 -16.06 -2.49 -0.51
CA ALA A 8 -16.57 -1.30 0.18
C ALA A 8 -15.65 -0.86 1.33
N ALA A 9 -14.91 -1.81 1.91
CA ALA A 9 -13.93 -1.54 2.96
C ALA A 9 -12.62 -0.99 2.37
N PRO A 10 -11.85 -0.21 3.14
CA PRO A 10 -10.47 0.11 2.80
C PRO A 10 -9.62 -1.14 2.51
N VAL A 11 -8.84 -1.11 1.43
CA VAL A 11 -7.90 -2.18 1.07
C VAL A 11 -6.48 -1.77 1.46
N LEU A 12 -5.78 -2.63 2.20
CA LEU A 12 -4.41 -2.38 2.63
C LEU A 12 -3.46 -3.32 1.90
N PHE A 13 -2.42 -2.76 1.27
CA PHE A 13 -1.34 -3.50 0.64
C PHE A 13 -0.08 -3.42 1.50
N LEU A 14 0.38 -4.57 1.99
CA LEU A 14 1.68 -4.71 2.67
C LEU A 14 2.56 -5.59 1.78
N LEU A 15 3.54 -4.99 1.09
CA LEU A 15 4.28 -5.67 0.03
C LEU A 15 5.79 -5.52 0.20
N ALA A 16 6.47 -6.66 0.29
CA ALA A 16 7.92 -6.70 0.20
C ALA A 16 8.39 -6.63 -1.25
N THR A 17 9.58 -6.05 -1.43
CA THR A 17 10.31 -6.08 -2.70
C THR A 17 11.34 -7.19 -2.65
N HIS A 18 11.45 -8.00 -3.71
CA HIS A 18 12.38 -9.12 -3.81
C HIS A 18 13.33 -8.94 -5.00
N GLY A 19 14.54 -9.48 -4.91
CA GLY A 19 15.54 -9.47 -5.99
C GLY A 19 15.77 -8.07 -6.57
N GLU A 20 15.63 -7.96 -7.89
CA GLU A 20 15.87 -6.73 -8.65
C GLU A 20 14.62 -5.82 -8.75
N GLY A 21 13.90 -5.64 -7.64
CA GLY A 21 12.68 -4.82 -7.61
C GLY A 21 11.39 -5.55 -7.93
N GLU A 22 11.42 -6.88 -7.92
CA GLU A 22 10.32 -7.76 -8.29
C GLU A 22 9.31 -7.97 -7.14
N PRO A 23 8.06 -8.38 -7.44
CA PRO A 23 7.14 -8.86 -6.42
C PRO A 23 7.67 -10.15 -5.76
N THR A 24 7.27 -10.40 -4.52
CA THR A 24 7.43 -11.73 -3.90
C THR A 24 6.63 -12.81 -4.65
N ASP A 25 7.06 -14.07 -4.55
CA ASP A 25 6.44 -15.19 -5.29
C ASP A 25 4.92 -15.28 -5.08
N ASN A 26 4.45 -15.08 -3.85
CA ASN A 26 3.03 -15.10 -3.51
C ASN A 26 2.23 -13.91 -4.11
N ALA A 27 2.91 -12.81 -4.46
CA ALA A 27 2.32 -11.62 -5.06
C ALA A 27 2.44 -11.60 -6.60
N LEU A 28 3.21 -12.50 -7.21
CA LEU A 28 3.49 -12.50 -8.65
C LEU A 28 2.22 -12.57 -9.51
N ALA A 29 1.27 -13.45 -9.16
CA ALA A 29 0.01 -13.57 -9.89
C ALA A 29 -0.85 -12.30 -9.78
N PHE A 30 -0.85 -11.66 -8.60
CA PHE A 30 -1.55 -10.41 -8.36
C PHE A 30 -0.94 -9.24 -9.15
N HIS A 31 0.38 -9.11 -9.13
CA HIS A 31 1.12 -8.12 -9.91
C HIS A 31 0.82 -8.24 -11.41
N LYS A 32 0.90 -9.46 -11.96
CA LYS A 32 0.59 -9.72 -13.38
C LYS A 32 -0.85 -9.34 -13.73
N ALA A 33 -1.81 -9.70 -12.88
CA ALA A 33 -3.21 -9.40 -13.12
C ALA A 33 -3.47 -7.88 -13.13
N LEU A 34 -2.98 -7.13 -12.13
CA LEU A 34 -3.13 -5.68 -12.10
C LEU A 34 -2.37 -4.93 -13.21
N GLY A 35 -1.24 -5.49 -13.68
CA GLY A 35 -0.47 -4.93 -14.78
C GLY A 35 -1.08 -5.15 -16.17
N SER A 36 -2.09 -6.01 -16.30
CA SER A 36 -2.78 -6.22 -17.57
C SER A 36 -3.59 -4.99 -17.98
N GLU A 37 -3.50 -4.59 -19.25
CA GLU A 37 -4.34 -3.55 -19.85
C GLU A 37 -5.80 -3.98 -19.99
N GLU A 38 -6.08 -5.29 -19.97
CA GLU A 38 -7.45 -5.82 -19.97
C GLU A 38 -8.20 -5.51 -18.66
N LEU A 39 -7.45 -5.22 -17.59
CA LEU A 39 -7.99 -4.67 -16.36
C LEU A 39 -8.29 -3.18 -16.55
N ALA A 40 -9.18 -2.86 -17.49
CA ALA A 40 -9.91 -1.58 -17.57
C ALA A 40 -10.95 -1.47 -16.43
N LEU A 41 -10.66 -2.07 -15.28
CA LEU A 41 -11.47 -2.02 -14.09
C LEU A 41 -11.22 -0.67 -13.42
N ALA A 42 -12.15 0.26 -13.63
CA ALA A 42 -12.20 1.47 -12.85
C ALA A 42 -12.33 1.09 -11.37
N MET A 43 -11.32 1.42 -10.58
CA MET A 43 -11.29 1.24 -9.13
C MET A 43 -11.73 2.50 -8.40
N ALA A 44 -12.54 3.34 -9.05
CA ALA A 44 -12.92 4.67 -8.56
C ALA A 44 -13.52 4.67 -7.14
N ASP A 45 -14.24 3.60 -6.78
CA ASP A 45 -14.88 3.43 -5.47
C ASP A 45 -13.97 2.75 -4.43
N VAL A 46 -12.81 2.24 -4.84
CA VAL A 46 -11.86 1.57 -3.95
C VAL A 46 -11.04 2.62 -3.23
N ARG A 47 -11.02 2.55 -1.90
CA ARG A 47 -10.09 3.29 -1.05
C ARG A 47 -8.95 2.38 -0.64
N PHE A 48 -7.72 2.84 -0.73
CA PHE A 48 -6.56 2.01 -0.42
C PHE A 48 -5.47 2.75 0.34
N ALA A 49 -4.61 1.98 1.00
CA ALA A 49 -3.31 2.44 1.46
C ALA A 49 -2.27 1.35 1.22
N ALA A 50 -1.02 1.74 1.08
CA ALA A 50 0.08 0.83 0.84
C ALA A 50 1.24 1.11 1.80
N PHE A 51 1.90 0.04 2.24
CA PHE A 51 3.17 0.06 2.94
C PHE A 51 4.12 -0.90 2.23
N GLY A 52 5.23 -0.36 1.74
CA GLY A 52 6.30 -1.14 1.16
C GLY A 52 7.28 -1.61 2.23
N LEU A 53 7.73 -2.86 2.11
CA LEU A 53 8.86 -3.38 2.86
C LEU A 53 10.06 -3.45 1.90
N GLY A 54 11.08 -2.67 2.18
CA GLY A 54 12.29 -2.60 1.39
C GLY A 54 13.53 -2.46 2.27
N ASN A 55 14.67 -2.31 1.63
CA ASN A 55 15.95 -2.09 2.30
C ASN A 55 16.77 -1.14 1.43
N LYS A 56 17.24 -0.01 1.98
CA LYS A 56 17.95 1.03 1.21
C LYS A 56 19.33 0.59 0.70
N GLN A 57 19.88 -0.52 1.18
CA GLN A 57 21.11 -1.10 0.65
C GLN A 57 20.94 -1.71 -0.75
N TYR A 58 19.70 -1.96 -1.16
CA TYR A 58 19.37 -2.45 -2.50
C TYR A 58 19.04 -1.27 -3.43
N GLU A 59 19.45 -1.38 -4.69
CA GLU A 59 19.20 -0.36 -5.73
C GLU A 59 17.70 -0.06 -5.89
N HIS A 60 16.89 -1.11 -5.83
CA HIS A 60 15.45 -1.06 -6.05
C HIS A 60 14.66 -0.92 -4.74
N PHE A 61 15.00 0.08 -3.93
CA PHE A 61 14.34 0.35 -2.65
C PHE A 61 12.82 0.52 -2.81
N ASN A 62 12.06 -0.39 -2.20
CA ASN A 62 10.59 -0.37 -2.14
C ASN A 62 9.88 -0.35 -3.52
N SER A 63 10.52 -0.87 -4.57
CA SER A 63 9.96 -0.83 -5.93
C SER A 63 8.56 -1.45 -6.03
N MET A 64 8.29 -2.55 -5.33
CA MET A 64 6.97 -3.19 -5.38
C MET A 64 5.89 -2.36 -4.65
N GLY A 65 6.22 -1.74 -3.52
CA GLY A 65 5.34 -0.84 -2.78
C GLY A 65 5.01 0.42 -3.59
N LYS A 66 6.02 1.01 -4.23
CA LYS A 66 5.87 2.16 -5.15
C LYS A 66 5.01 1.80 -6.36
N TRP A 67 5.22 0.61 -6.93
CA TRP A 67 4.46 0.14 -8.08
C TRP A 67 2.97 -0.03 -7.75
N ILE A 68 2.62 -0.69 -6.65
CA ILE A 68 1.19 -0.90 -6.33
C ILE A 68 0.49 0.43 -6.06
N ASP A 69 1.17 1.35 -5.40
CA ASP A 69 0.61 2.64 -5.04
C ASP A 69 0.30 3.47 -6.29
N ALA A 70 1.26 3.54 -7.21
CA ALA A 70 1.07 4.18 -8.51
C ALA A 70 -0.04 3.49 -9.31
N ARG A 71 0.00 2.16 -9.41
CA ARG A 71 -0.92 1.40 -10.24
C ARG A 71 -2.37 1.50 -9.77
N MET A 72 -2.62 1.41 -8.46
CA MET A 72 -3.97 1.56 -7.92
C MET A 72 -4.53 2.97 -8.21
N ALA A 73 -3.69 4.00 -8.13
CA ALA A 73 -4.09 5.36 -8.48
C ALA A 73 -4.34 5.56 -9.98
N GLU A 74 -3.54 4.95 -10.85
CA GLU A 74 -3.80 4.93 -12.30
C GLU A 74 -5.14 4.27 -12.64
N LEU A 75 -5.51 3.23 -11.88
CA LEU A 75 -6.81 2.55 -12.00
C LEU A 75 -7.97 3.35 -11.38
N GLY A 76 -7.70 4.51 -10.79
CA GLY A 76 -8.70 5.43 -10.23
C GLY A 76 -9.00 5.24 -8.74
N ALA A 77 -8.32 4.33 -8.05
CA ALA A 77 -8.51 4.13 -6.62
C ALA A 77 -8.02 5.33 -5.79
N GLN A 78 -8.65 5.53 -4.63
CA GLN A 78 -8.44 6.69 -3.77
C GLN A 78 -7.47 6.34 -2.64
N ARG A 79 -6.31 7.01 -2.60
CA ARG A 79 -5.36 6.88 -1.49
C ARG A 79 -5.94 7.44 -0.20
N ILE A 80 -5.82 6.69 0.89
CA ILE A 80 -6.24 7.12 2.24
C ILE A 80 -5.13 7.95 2.91
N CYS A 81 -3.89 7.53 2.76
CA CYS A 81 -2.69 8.21 3.26
C CYS A 81 -1.53 8.02 2.27
N GLU A 82 -0.41 8.68 2.54
CA GLU A 82 0.82 8.51 1.74
C GLU A 82 1.36 7.08 1.86
N LEU A 83 2.05 6.62 0.80
CA LEU A 83 2.76 5.35 0.78
C LEU A 83 3.81 5.31 1.91
N GLY A 84 3.73 4.31 2.77
CA GLY A 84 4.79 4.02 3.73
C GLY A 84 5.95 3.30 3.05
N LEU A 85 7.18 3.73 3.36
CA LEU A 85 8.42 3.16 2.83
C LEU A 85 9.25 2.62 3.98
N GLY A 86 9.00 1.38 4.37
CA GLY A 86 9.74 0.72 5.43
C GLY A 86 11.16 0.35 5.00
N ASP A 87 12.13 0.56 5.88
CA ASP A 87 13.54 0.23 5.66
C ASP A 87 14.05 -0.81 6.67
N ASP A 88 14.27 -2.03 6.19
CA ASP A 88 14.79 -3.15 6.99
C ASP A 88 16.27 -2.97 7.40
N ASP A 89 17.00 -2.03 6.78
CA ASP A 89 18.38 -1.71 7.20
C ASP A 89 18.44 -0.81 8.45
N GLU A 90 17.40 0.01 8.67
CA GLU A 90 17.34 0.98 9.76
C GLU A 90 16.34 0.55 10.84
N ASP A 91 15.05 0.89 10.67
CA ASP A 91 13.98 0.59 11.63
C ASP A 91 12.61 0.48 10.94
N ILE A 92 12.42 -0.64 10.23
CA ILE A 92 11.16 -0.92 9.54
C ILE A 92 9.94 -0.94 10.48
N ASN A 93 10.12 -1.32 11.75
CA ASN A 93 9.04 -1.33 12.73
C ASN A 93 8.62 0.10 13.07
N GLY A 94 9.58 0.98 13.36
CA GLY A 94 9.32 2.40 13.58
C GLY A 94 8.69 3.09 12.37
N ASP A 95 9.11 2.74 11.16
CA ASP A 95 8.50 3.25 9.93
C ASP A 95 7.04 2.78 9.76
N PHE A 96 6.77 1.50 10.06
CA PHE A 96 5.42 0.96 10.03
C PHE A 96 4.50 1.62 11.06
N GLU A 97 4.98 1.82 12.29
CA GLU A 97 4.20 2.47 13.36
C GLU A 97 3.78 3.89 12.97
N LYS A 98 4.70 4.70 12.43
CA LYS A 98 4.39 6.05 11.93
C LYS A 98 3.35 6.04 10.81
N TRP A 99 3.50 5.13 9.85
CA TRP A 99 2.53 4.99 8.75
C TRP A 99 1.16 4.54 9.26
N ARG A 100 1.12 3.60 10.20
CA ARG A 100 -0.10 3.09 10.81
C ARG A 100 -0.85 4.19 11.55
N GLU A 101 -0.14 5.03 12.31
CA GLU A 101 -0.75 6.19 12.99
C GLU A 101 -1.38 7.16 11.99
N ALA A 102 -0.66 7.50 10.91
CA ALA A 102 -1.19 8.36 9.85
C ALA A 102 -2.43 7.76 9.17
N LEU A 103 -2.41 6.44 8.90
CA LEU A 103 -3.57 5.71 8.38
C LEU A 103 -4.76 5.79 9.35
N TRP A 104 -4.53 5.57 10.65
CA TRP A 104 -5.59 5.61 11.66
C TRP A 104 -6.20 6.99 11.81
N GLN A 105 -5.40 8.06 11.73
CA GLN A 105 -5.93 9.43 11.74
C GLN A 105 -6.85 9.75 10.55
N ARG A 106 -6.67 9.05 9.43
CA ARG A 106 -7.49 9.19 8.21
C ARG A 106 -8.72 8.30 8.21
N LEU A 107 -8.65 7.15 8.88
CA LEU A 107 -9.76 6.21 9.01
C LEU A 107 -10.67 6.48 10.21
N ALA A 108 -10.16 7.10 11.28
CA ALA A 108 -10.91 7.36 12.49
C ALA A 108 -12.12 8.28 12.20
N PRO A 109 -13.33 7.90 12.64
CA PRO A 109 -14.47 8.81 12.71
C PRO A 109 -14.09 10.09 13.47
N ALA A 110 -14.78 11.19 13.18
CA ALA A 110 -14.55 12.47 13.86
C ALA A 110 -14.62 12.36 15.40
N ASP A 111 -15.42 11.42 15.92
CA ASP A 111 -15.67 11.21 17.36
C ASP A 111 -14.64 10.30 18.06
N ASP A 112 -13.82 9.53 17.33
CA ASP A 112 -12.81 8.61 17.92
C ASP A 112 -11.42 9.26 18.09
N LYS A 113 -11.25 10.52 17.64
CA LYS A 113 -10.00 11.27 17.76
C LYS A 113 -9.62 11.58 19.21
N GLU A 114 -10.57 11.58 20.15
CA GLU A 114 -10.30 11.69 21.60
C GLU A 114 -9.74 10.40 22.21
N ARG A 115 -9.93 9.24 21.54
CA ARG A 115 -9.59 7.92 22.10
C ARG A 115 -8.19 7.44 21.73
N LEU A 116 -7.60 8.03 20.68
CA LEU A 116 -6.26 7.67 20.17
C LEU A 116 -5.11 8.39 20.89
N GLY A 117 -5.39 9.34 21.78
CA GLY A 117 -4.37 10.08 22.53
C GLY A 117 -3.51 11.01 21.65
N PRO A 118 -2.80 11.99 22.24
CA PRO A 118 -1.86 12.82 21.48
C PRO A 118 -0.62 12.01 21.07
N PRO A 119 0.09 12.45 20.01
CA PRO A 119 1.35 11.85 19.55
C PRO A 119 2.45 11.93 20.60
#